data_AF-A0A938RNI5-F1
#
_entry.id   AF-A0A938RNI5-F1
#
_cell.length_a   1.000
_cell.length_b   1.000
_cell.length_c   1.000
_cell.angle_alpha   90.00
_cell.angle_beta   90.00
_cell.angle_gamma   90.00
#
_symmetry.space_group_name_H-M   'P 1'
#
loop_
_entity.id
_entity.type
_entity.pdbx_description
1 polymer ?
#
loop_
_entity_poly.entity_id
_entity_poly.type
_entity_poly.pdbx_seq_one_letter_code
_entity_poly.pdbx_strand_id
1 'polypeptide(L)'
;MFERASPAAMSRSTRDRMRWTGGSAGAPASRAPPAAKRPPNASSVPFVKISIPIHTPSTISRMPSTFAMGVSSPLVSAFRQLPLWRPWSKKARPREGPLLRFYEYESKQLLARHGVALPKGSRLARSADEARQIAAGIAGPTVLKSQVLSGGRMKAGGVLFAENADQAAAAAETILRLEINGHKPRGVLVESRQPVAQEYYLGVTWDGIAKRPVMILSDMGGIDVEEVAEKHPDHIAKRHFSTLLPFSEYRAKQLVAQLASGSDVNALVRFVAPLARIFMQYGLTLAEINPLAKLADGSFVALDAHVDMEAEARSQHAALLRELGIGDDETRMARPPTKFELDGAAINAADHRGVAGNVTEFDGTLGLIIGAGGGSLTLFDAVRSHGGDPANYCEIGGNPSVGKVAALTRLILAKPGVKKIAVMMNVVSNTRVDMVARGVIKGVVESGHDPGEKIAIFRIPGSWEQEGFKLLGKYGVEFCDRSVSMYEAAGRAVAKMKRA
;
A
#
# COMPACT_ATOMS: atom_id res chain seq x y z
N MET A 1 -57.78 31.53 43.12
CA MET A 1 -58.13 31.43 41.69
C MET A 1 -57.09 30.51 41.05
N PHE A 2 -57.19 29.18 41.17
CA PHE A 2 -58.02 28.23 40.37
C PHE A 2 -57.85 28.50 38.86
N GLU A 3 -57.33 27.61 38.00
CA GLU A 3 -57.21 26.12 37.93
C GLU A 3 -55.86 25.74 37.24
N ARG A 4 -55.04 24.72 37.57
CA ARG A 4 -55.15 23.23 37.55
C ARG A 4 -55.67 22.68 36.19
N ALA A 5 -55.13 21.65 35.51
CA ALA A 5 -54.32 20.49 35.89
C ALA A 5 -53.61 19.84 34.67
N SER A 6 -52.72 18.89 34.95
CA SER A 6 -52.18 17.80 34.11
C SER A 6 -52.44 16.48 34.89
N PRO A 7 -52.05 15.23 34.50
CA PRO A 7 -51.98 14.47 33.23
C PRO A 7 -52.65 13.06 33.32
N ALA A 8 -52.68 12.27 32.24
CA ALA A 8 -52.67 10.77 32.21
C ALA A 8 -52.71 10.26 30.75
N ALA A 9 -52.43 9.02 30.34
CA ALA A 9 -51.38 8.01 30.59
C ALA A 9 -51.69 6.83 29.62
N MET A 10 -50.64 6.25 28.99
CA MET A 10 -50.46 4.88 28.42
C MET A 10 -51.62 4.06 27.78
N SER A 11 -51.40 3.49 26.58
CA SER A 11 -51.01 2.06 26.43
C SER A 11 -50.78 1.56 24.96
N ARG A 12 -49.65 0.85 24.79
CA ARG A 12 -49.35 -0.40 24.04
C ARG A 12 -49.80 -0.68 22.58
N SER A 13 -48.76 -0.99 21.77
CA SER A 13 -48.53 -2.24 21.01
C SER A 13 -49.32 -2.54 19.72
N THR A 14 -48.58 -2.65 18.60
CA THR A 14 -48.37 -3.94 17.90
C THR A 14 -47.21 -3.88 16.91
N ARG A 15 -46.38 -4.93 16.94
CA ARG A 15 -45.31 -5.26 16.00
C ARG A 15 -45.89 -6.16 14.93
N ASP A 16 -45.49 -6.00 13.67
CA ASP A 16 -45.55 -7.09 12.69
C ASP A 16 -44.15 -7.50 12.26
N ARG A 17 -43.73 -8.66 12.79
CA ARG A 17 -42.68 -9.52 12.23
C ARG A 17 -43.39 -10.53 11.32
N MET A 18 -42.97 -10.66 10.07
CA MET A 18 -43.28 -11.85 9.29
C MET A 18 -42.07 -12.76 9.17
N ARG A 19 -42.33 -14.01 9.56
CA ARG A 19 -41.43 -15.16 9.66
C ARG A 19 -40.90 -15.60 8.29
N TRP A 20 -39.66 -16.04 8.29
CA TRP A 20 -39.13 -17.06 7.38
C TRP A 20 -39.62 -18.45 7.82
N THR A 21 -40.13 -19.23 6.87
CA THR A 21 -40.27 -20.69 6.97
C THR A 21 -39.70 -21.30 5.69
N GLY A 22 -38.73 -22.21 5.85
CA GLY A 22 -38.17 -23.00 4.76
C GLY A 22 -39.12 -24.11 4.30
N GLY A 23 -38.92 -24.56 3.05
CA GLY A 23 -39.62 -25.71 2.48
C GLY A 23 -39.33 -25.85 0.98
N SER A 24 -38.81 -26.99 0.60
CA SER A 24 -38.20 -27.37 -0.68
C SER A 24 -39.11 -27.52 -1.90
N ALA A 25 -38.45 -27.52 -3.06
CA ALA A 25 -38.74 -28.25 -4.32
C ALA A 25 -39.49 -27.52 -5.44
N GLY A 26 -38.93 -27.63 -6.65
CA GLY A 26 -39.64 -27.45 -7.93
C GLY A 26 -39.10 -26.33 -8.81
N ALA A 27 -38.20 -26.67 -9.74
CA ALA A 27 -37.78 -25.80 -10.83
C ALA A 27 -38.97 -25.38 -11.74
N PRO A 28 -38.89 -24.21 -12.38
CA PRO A 28 -39.34 -24.15 -13.77
C PRO A 28 -38.37 -23.40 -14.69
N ALA A 29 -38.38 -23.85 -15.94
CA ALA A 29 -37.62 -23.36 -17.08
C ALA A 29 -37.75 -21.85 -17.31
N SER A 30 -36.62 -21.19 -17.59
CA SER A 30 -36.55 -19.77 -17.95
C SER A 30 -36.89 -19.57 -19.43
N ARG A 31 -38.02 -18.90 -19.69
CA ARG A 31 -38.31 -18.24 -20.96
C ARG A 31 -37.58 -16.89 -21.00
N ALA A 32 -36.86 -16.64 -22.09
CA ALA A 32 -36.19 -15.37 -22.36
C ALA A 32 -37.20 -14.21 -22.55
N PRO A 33 -36.91 -12.99 -22.05
CA PRO A 33 -37.71 -11.81 -22.35
C PRO A 33 -37.36 -11.21 -23.73
N PRO A 34 -38.32 -10.54 -24.41
CA PRO A 34 -38.16 -10.11 -25.80
C PRO A 34 -37.33 -8.83 -25.96
N ALA A 35 -36.67 -8.72 -27.11
CA ALA A 35 -35.82 -7.61 -27.51
C ALA A 35 -36.56 -6.26 -27.60
N ALA A 36 -35.97 -5.22 -26.99
CA ALA A 36 -36.46 -3.85 -27.08
C ALA A 36 -36.17 -3.23 -28.46
N LYS A 37 -37.21 -2.65 -29.08
CA LYS A 37 -37.17 -1.94 -30.36
C LYS A 37 -36.38 -0.62 -30.25
N ARG A 38 -35.46 -0.38 -31.19
CA ARG A 38 -34.77 0.92 -31.37
C ARG A 38 -35.74 1.96 -31.98
N PRO A 39 -35.70 3.24 -31.55
CA PRO A 39 -36.37 4.33 -32.26
C PRO A 39 -35.57 4.80 -33.50
N PRO A 40 -36.22 5.37 -34.53
CA PRO A 40 -35.59 5.73 -35.79
C PRO A 40 -34.99 7.15 -35.80
N ASN A 41 -33.90 7.27 -36.57
CA ASN A 41 -33.36 8.44 -37.28
C ASN A 41 -33.35 9.82 -36.59
N ALA A 42 -32.14 10.24 -36.20
CA ALA A 42 -31.76 11.66 -36.13
C ALA A 42 -30.73 11.95 -37.22
N SER A 43 -31.11 12.92 -38.06
CA SER A 43 -30.40 13.69 -39.08
C SER A 43 -28.86 13.77 -39.02
N SER A 44 -28.28 13.65 -40.22
CA SER A 44 -26.90 13.88 -40.63
C SER A 44 -26.29 15.22 -40.18
N VAL A 45 -25.09 15.16 -39.61
CA VAL A 45 -24.17 16.31 -39.45
C VAL A 45 -22.91 16.01 -40.30
N PRO A 46 -22.44 16.93 -41.16
CA PRO A 46 -21.32 16.64 -42.06
C PRO A 46 -19.98 16.67 -41.31
N PHE A 47 -19.15 15.65 -41.56
CA PHE A 47 -17.75 15.60 -41.14
C PHE A 47 -16.90 16.55 -41.98
N VAL A 48 -16.27 17.53 -41.35
CA VAL A 48 -15.22 18.36 -41.97
C VAL A 48 -13.91 17.56 -41.97
N LYS A 49 -13.43 17.19 -43.16
CA LYS A 49 -12.08 16.64 -43.35
C LYS A 49 -11.07 17.79 -43.32
N ILE A 50 -10.20 17.82 -42.31
CA ILE A 50 -8.99 18.66 -42.32
C ILE A 50 -7.84 17.79 -42.84
N SER A 51 -7.37 18.09 -44.06
CA SER A 51 -6.18 17.47 -44.65
C SER A 51 -4.95 18.31 -44.30
N ILE A 52 -3.98 17.73 -43.61
CA ILE A 52 -2.67 18.35 -43.38
C ILE A 52 -1.67 17.67 -44.34
N PRO A 53 -0.97 18.40 -45.22
CA PRO A 53 0.01 17.81 -46.12
C PRO A 53 1.31 17.50 -45.36
N ILE A 54 1.75 16.25 -45.41
CA ILE A 54 3.08 15.83 -44.94
C ILE A 54 4.06 16.02 -46.11
N HIS A 55 4.99 16.98 -45.97
CA HIS A 55 6.14 17.10 -46.85
C HIS A 55 7.24 16.15 -46.36
N THR A 56 7.62 15.17 -47.18
CA THR A 56 8.83 14.37 -47.03
C THR A 56 9.95 14.98 -47.86
N PRO A 57 11.12 15.32 -47.28
CA PRO A 57 12.34 15.51 -48.04
C PRO A 57 13.06 14.17 -48.21
N SER A 58 13.30 13.81 -49.46
CA SER A 58 14.16 12.73 -49.92
C SER A 58 15.65 13.04 -49.69
N THR A 59 16.43 11.98 -49.46
CA THR A 59 17.89 11.85 -49.66
C THR A 59 18.83 12.73 -48.82
N ILE A 60 19.53 12.12 -47.86
CA ILE A 60 20.88 12.54 -47.45
C ILE A 60 21.80 11.31 -47.36
N SER A 61 22.91 11.41 -48.07
CA SER A 61 24.03 10.48 -48.22
C SER A 61 24.91 10.36 -46.97
N ARG A 62 25.73 9.30 -46.94
CA ARG A 62 26.66 8.92 -45.85
C ARG A 62 27.86 9.89 -45.66
N MET A 63 28.20 10.08 -44.37
CA MET A 63 29.51 10.29 -43.71
C MET A 63 30.23 11.67 -43.81
N PRO A 64 31.18 12.03 -42.90
CA PRO A 64 31.61 11.44 -41.62
C PRO A 64 31.65 12.44 -40.42
N SER A 65 32.18 11.95 -39.29
CA SER A 65 32.41 12.60 -37.99
C SER A 65 33.27 13.87 -37.99
N THR A 66 33.14 14.61 -36.87
CA THR A 66 33.89 15.79 -36.37
C THR A 66 33.55 17.13 -37.01
N PHE A 67 32.88 18.00 -36.24
CA PHE A 67 33.24 19.42 -36.09
C PHE A 67 32.50 19.99 -34.87
N ALA A 68 33.26 20.40 -33.86
CA ALA A 68 32.78 21.24 -32.77
C ALA A 68 32.76 22.69 -33.29
N MET A 69 31.63 23.38 -33.17
CA MET A 69 31.59 24.83 -33.21
C MET A 69 30.48 25.34 -32.29
N GLY A 70 30.88 26.18 -31.33
CA GLY A 70 30.00 26.86 -30.41
C GLY A 70 29.15 27.90 -31.12
N VAL A 71 27.89 27.97 -30.73
CA VAL A 71 27.01 29.08 -31.05
C VAL A 71 26.51 29.64 -29.71
N SER A 72 27.15 30.70 -29.24
CA SER A 72 26.68 31.53 -28.15
C SER A 72 25.57 32.44 -28.66
N SER A 73 24.31 32.06 -28.44
CA SER A 73 23.16 32.95 -28.65
C SER A 73 22.76 33.63 -27.33
N PRO A 74 22.63 34.97 -27.27
CA PRO A 74 22.27 35.71 -26.06
C PRO A 74 20.86 35.37 -25.52
N LEU A 75 20.02 34.70 -26.32
CA LEU A 75 18.70 34.20 -25.88
C LEU A 75 18.78 33.01 -24.91
N VAL A 76 19.87 32.22 -24.93
CA VAL A 76 20.04 31.07 -24.02
C VAL A 76 20.49 31.50 -22.62
N SER A 77 21.14 32.67 -22.51
CA SER A 77 21.57 33.26 -21.23
C SER A 77 20.39 33.78 -20.41
N ALA A 78 19.35 34.32 -21.05
CA ALA A 78 18.21 34.93 -20.37
C ALA A 78 17.28 33.89 -19.71
N PHE A 79 17.21 32.66 -20.25
CA PHE A 79 16.40 31.58 -19.68
C PHE A 79 17.00 30.91 -18.43
N ARG A 80 18.29 31.11 -18.15
CA ARG A 80 18.96 30.54 -16.97
C ARG A 80 18.74 31.32 -15.67
N GLN A 81 18.23 32.55 -15.73
CA GLN A 81 18.06 33.43 -14.56
C GLN A 81 16.62 33.46 -14.00
N LEU A 82 15.68 32.73 -14.59
CA LEU A 82 14.34 32.55 -14.03
C LEU A 82 14.38 31.49 -12.91
N PRO A 83 13.77 31.71 -11.72
CA PRO A 83 13.79 30.78 -10.58
C PRO A 83 13.15 29.41 -10.85
N LEU A 84 12.58 29.20 -12.04
CA LEU A 84 11.79 28.02 -12.42
C LEU A 84 12.56 27.04 -13.33
N TRP A 85 13.81 27.33 -13.72
CA TRP A 85 14.59 26.43 -14.58
C TRP A 85 15.75 25.79 -13.81
N ARG A 86 15.49 24.63 -13.18
CA ARG A 86 16.55 23.73 -12.70
C ARG A 86 16.93 22.76 -13.83
N PRO A 87 18.21 22.60 -14.18
CA PRO A 87 18.61 21.58 -15.13
C PRO A 87 18.18 20.21 -14.61
N TRP A 88 17.64 19.37 -15.50
CA TRP A 88 17.26 17.99 -15.21
C TRP A 88 18.46 17.28 -14.57
N SER A 89 18.40 17.08 -13.26
CA SER A 89 19.44 16.34 -12.57
C SER A 89 19.35 14.89 -13.05
N LYS A 90 20.49 14.31 -13.46
CA LYS A 90 20.60 12.88 -13.77
C LYS A 90 20.43 11.98 -12.53
N LYS A 91 20.05 12.52 -11.37
CA LYS A 91 19.68 11.67 -10.22
C LYS A 91 18.34 11.03 -10.57
N ALA A 92 18.36 9.70 -10.61
CA ALA A 92 17.17 8.88 -10.76
C ALA A 92 16.06 9.43 -9.86
N ARG A 93 14.83 9.50 -10.40
CA ARG A 93 13.66 9.82 -9.57
C ARG A 93 13.69 8.91 -8.34
N PRO A 94 13.48 9.44 -7.12
CA PRO A 94 13.42 8.61 -5.94
C PRO A 94 12.41 7.48 -6.19
N ARG A 95 12.85 6.27 -5.86
CA ARG A 95 12.17 5.01 -6.11
C ARG A 95 10.70 5.13 -5.68
N GLU A 96 9.78 4.64 -6.52
CA GLU A 96 8.42 4.27 -6.08
C GLU A 96 8.61 3.15 -5.04
N GLY A 97 8.74 3.53 -3.78
CA GLY A 97 8.86 2.62 -2.66
C GLY A 97 7.49 2.15 -2.20
N PRO A 98 7.40 1.20 -1.27
CA PRO A 98 6.15 0.96 -0.56
C PRO A 98 5.75 2.20 0.24
N LEU A 99 4.48 2.24 0.68
CA LEU A 99 4.01 3.14 1.72
C LEU A 99 5.01 3.17 2.88
N LEU A 100 5.26 4.36 3.42
CA LEU A 100 6.16 4.53 4.56
C LEU A 100 5.37 4.42 5.86
N ARG A 101 5.50 3.29 6.56
CA ARG A 101 4.98 3.14 7.92
C ARG A 101 5.96 3.68 8.96
N PHE A 102 5.48 4.56 9.80
CA PHE A 102 6.21 5.08 10.95
C PHE A 102 6.09 4.11 12.14
N TYR A 103 7.17 3.96 12.91
CA TYR A 103 7.05 3.36 14.25
C TYR A 103 6.27 4.30 15.16
N GLU A 104 5.63 3.78 16.21
CA GLU A 104 4.85 4.60 17.17
C GLU A 104 5.65 5.79 17.70
N TYR A 105 6.93 5.61 18.04
CA TYR A 105 7.77 6.72 18.54
C TYR A 105 7.95 7.84 17.48
N GLU A 106 8.01 7.50 16.20
CA GLU A 106 8.15 8.47 15.10
C GLU A 106 6.80 9.15 14.82
N SER A 107 5.71 8.39 14.80
CA SER A 107 4.34 8.93 14.74
C SER A 107 4.11 9.93 15.88
N LYS A 108 4.52 9.60 17.11
CA LYS A 108 4.47 10.51 18.25
C LYS A 108 5.36 11.73 18.08
N GLN A 109 6.56 11.59 17.54
CA GLN A 109 7.40 12.76 17.23
C GLN A 109 6.73 13.70 16.21
N LEU A 110 6.02 13.16 15.21
CA LEU A 110 5.22 13.96 14.28
C LEU A 110 4.07 14.67 15.02
N LEU A 111 3.32 13.96 15.86
CA LEU A 111 2.25 14.54 16.67
C LEU A 111 2.75 15.66 17.60
N ALA A 112 3.86 15.45 18.30
CA ALA A 112 4.45 16.40 19.23
C ALA A 112 4.85 17.73 18.55
N ARG A 113 5.39 17.67 17.32
CA ARG A 113 5.72 18.87 16.52
C ARG A 113 4.50 19.75 16.24
N HIS A 114 3.30 19.17 16.29
CA HIS A 114 2.03 19.86 16.08
C HIS A 114 1.29 20.18 17.37
N GLY A 115 1.97 20.08 18.52
CA GLY A 115 1.43 20.42 19.83
C GLY A 115 0.41 19.43 20.36
N VAL A 116 0.35 18.21 19.81
CA VAL A 116 -0.48 17.13 20.34
C VAL A 116 0.13 16.64 21.65
N ALA A 117 -0.67 16.59 22.72
CA ALA A 117 -0.19 16.16 24.02
C ALA A 117 0.09 14.66 24.04
N LEU A 118 1.26 14.30 24.58
CA LEU A 118 1.76 12.93 24.73
C LEU A 118 2.07 12.64 26.19
N PRO A 119 2.14 11.35 26.58
CA PRO A 119 2.71 10.95 27.86
C PRO A 119 4.11 11.54 28.06
N LYS A 120 4.41 11.96 29.30
CA LYS A 120 5.74 12.46 29.67
C LYS A 120 6.80 11.40 29.38
N GLY A 121 7.95 11.86 28.89
CA GLY A 121 9.12 11.02 28.67
C GLY A 121 9.04 10.07 27.47
N SER A 122 8.01 10.19 26.60
CA SER A 122 7.84 9.39 25.37
C SER A 122 9.09 9.38 24.48
N ARG A 123 10.01 8.44 24.71
CA ARG A 123 11.30 8.35 24.04
C ARG A 123 11.69 6.90 23.74
N LEU A 124 12.41 6.71 22.65
CA LEU A 124 12.96 5.42 22.26
C LEU A 124 14.22 5.10 23.07
N ALA A 125 14.26 3.93 23.68
CA ALA A 125 15.43 3.28 24.24
C ALA A 125 15.90 2.13 23.34
N ARG A 126 17.21 2.02 23.12
CA ARG A 126 17.84 0.90 22.39
C ARG A 126 18.53 -0.10 23.32
N SER A 127 18.61 0.20 24.61
CA SER A 127 19.20 -0.66 25.63
C SER A 127 18.43 -0.56 26.95
N ALA A 128 18.67 -1.51 27.84
CA ALA A 128 18.11 -1.49 29.20
C ALA A 128 18.58 -0.25 29.99
N ASP A 129 19.82 0.18 29.80
CA ASP A 129 20.37 1.37 30.46
C ASP A 129 19.73 2.66 29.96
N GLU A 130 19.50 2.79 28.65
CA GLU A 130 18.75 3.93 28.10
C GLU A 130 17.31 3.95 28.65
N ALA A 131 16.67 2.79 28.75
CA ALA A 131 15.33 2.68 29.33
C ALA A 131 15.31 3.10 30.81
N ARG A 132 16.31 2.68 31.60
CA ARG A 132 16.50 3.10 33.01
C ARG A 132 16.60 4.62 33.12
N GLN A 133 17.42 5.24 32.28
CA GLN A 133 17.64 6.69 32.30
C GLN A 133 16.36 7.47 31.96
N ILE A 134 15.61 7.02 30.93
CA ILE A 134 14.32 7.64 30.57
C ILE A 134 13.32 7.50 31.72
N ALA A 135 13.19 6.31 32.31
CA ALA A 135 12.29 6.06 33.43
C ALA A 135 12.66 6.86 34.69
N ALA A 136 13.95 7.00 34.99
CA ALA A 136 14.44 7.83 36.09
C ALA A 136 14.07 9.31 35.90
N GLY A 137 14.18 9.83 34.67
CA GLY A 137 13.75 11.19 34.33
C GLY A 137 12.24 11.41 34.38
N ILE A 138 11.43 10.36 34.21
CA ILE A 138 9.97 10.40 34.37
C ILE A 138 9.58 10.47 35.85
N ALA A 139 10.37 9.86 36.73
CA ALA A 139 10.16 9.83 38.19
C ALA A 139 8.77 9.30 38.60
N GLY A 140 8.35 8.17 38.02
CA GLY A 140 7.09 7.49 38.34
C GLY A 140 6.87 6.22 37.50
N PRO A 141 5.69 5.59 37.59
CA PRO A 141 5.39 4.38 36.83
C PRO A 141 5.44 4.64 35.32
N THR A 142 5.92 3.63 34.58
CA THR A 142 6.16 3.69 33.13
C THR A 142 5.50 2.54 32.40
N VAL A 143 5.25 2.77 31.11
CA VAL A 143 4.87 1.76 30.13
C VAL A 143 6.01 1.65 29.13
N LEU A 144 6.36 0.42 28.79
CA LEU A 144 7.40 0.07 27.84
C LEU A 144 6.75 -0.65 26.66
N LYS A 145 6.95 -0.16 25.44
CA LYS A 145 6.28 -0.64 24.23
C LYS A 145 7.28 -0.99 23.15
N SER A 146 7.24 -2.24 22.71
CA SER A 146 7.98 -2.75 21.55
C SER A 146 7.71 -1.91 20.31
N GLN A 147 8.79 -1.47 19.65
CA GLN A 147 8.72 -0.73 18.41
C GLN A 147 8.91 -1.69 17.21
N VAL A 148 7.79 -2.28 16.80
CA VAL A 148 7.63 -3.11 15.60
C VAL A 148 6.53 -2.52 14.72
N LEU A 149 6.54 -2.81 13.41
CA LEU A 149 5.55 -2.31 12.44
C LEU A 149 4.29 -3.19 12.33
N SER A 150 4.15 -4.16 13.25
CA SER A 150 3.04 -5.11 13.33
C SER A 150 2.16 -4.83 14.55
N GLY A 151 0.85 -5.08 14.41
CA GLY A 151 -0.14 -4.97 15.49
C GLY A 151 -0.08 -6.12 16.49
N GLY A 152 -0.96 -6.09 17.50
CA GLY A 152 -1.08 -7.19 18.47
C GLY A 152 0.01 -7.26 19.56
N ARG A 153 0.80 -6.20 19.71
CA ARG A 153 1.96 -6.11 20.61
C ARG A 153 1.63 -6.51 22.06
N MET A 154 0.49 -6.06 22.58
CA MET A 154 0.08 -6.37 23.96
C MET A 154 -0.12 -7.88 24.16
N LYS A 155 -0.80 -8.56 23.23
CA LYS A 155 -1.02 -10.01 23.29
C LYS A 155 0.29 -10.80 23.16
N ALA A 156 1.26 -10.25 22.45
CA ALA A 156 2.58 -10.87 22.26
C ALA A 156 3.56 -10.61 23.43
N GLY A 157 3.18 -9.86 24.47
CA GLY A 157 4.09 -9.48 25.56
C GLY A 157 5.03 -8.31 25.22
N GLY A 158 4.77 -7.61 24.12
CA GLY A 158 5.52 -6.44 23.67
C GLY A 158 5.14 -5.14 24.38
N VAL A 159 4.23 -5.18 25.36
CA VAL A 159 3.88 -4.02 26.18
C VAL A 159 3.96 -4.44 27.64
N LEU A 160 4.85 -3.81 28.41
CA LEU A 160 5.08 -4.10 29.83
C LEU A 160 4.98 -2.83 30.67
N PHE A 161 4.72 -2.99 31.96
CA PHE A 161 4.64 -1.90 32.94
C PHE A 161 5.79 -2.02 33.93
N ALA A 162 6.28 -0.87 34.41
CA ALA A 162 7.33 -0.82 35.41
C ALA A 162 7.06 0.31 36.41
N GLU A 163 7.18 0.03 37.70
CA GLU A 163 6.90 0.99 38.77
C GLU A 163 8.10 1.90 39.07
N ASN A 164 9.30 1.52 38.63
CA ASN A 164 10.54 2.29 38.82
C ASN A 164 11.56 2.02 37.70
N ALA A 165 12.68 2.75 37.73
CA ALA A 165 13.71 2.72 36.69
C ALA A 165 14.38 1.34 36.52
N ASP A 166 14.56 0.59 37.60
CA ASP A 166 15.19 -0.74 37.55
C ASP A 166 14.25 -1.77 36.94
N GLN A 167 12.96 -1.72 37.28
CA GLN A 167 11.94 -2.53 36.61
C GLN A 167 11.81 -2.16 35.12
N ALA A 168 11.97 -0.87 34.77
CA ALA A 168 11.94 -0.44 33.38
C ALA A 168 13.13 -1.01 32.58
N ALA A 169 14.33 -1.06 33.17
CA ALA A 169 15.48 -1.73 32.55
C ALA A 169 15.20 -3.22 32.29
N ALA A 170 14.68 -3.95 33.28
CA ALA A 170 14.37 -5.37 33.15
C ALA A 170 13.28 -5.64 32.09
N ALA A 171 12.23 -4.82 32.07
CA ALA A 171 11.18 -4.88 31.05
C ALA A 171 11.72 -4.58 29.66
N ALA A 172 12.61 -3.59 29.51
CA ALA A 172 13.24 -3.27 28.23
C ALA A 172 14.11 -4.42 27.73
N GLU A 173 14.90 -5.06 28.60
CA GLU A 173 15.71 -6.23 28.25
C GLU A 173 14.84 -7.39 27.73
N THR A 174 13.69 -7.61 28.38
CA THR A 174 12.73 -8.63 27.96
C THR A 174 12.17 -8.32 26.57
N ILE A 175 11.69 -7.08 26.36
CA ILE A 175 11.08 -6.67 25.10
C ILE A 175 12.10 -6.71 23.96
N LEU A 176 13.34 -6.25 24.18
CA LEU A 176 14.38 -6.22 23.15
C LEU A 176 14.78 -7.61 22.63
N ARG A 177 14.54 -8.67 23.42
CA ARG A 177 14.78 -10.07 23.05
C ARG A 177 13.57 -10.73 22.40
N LEU A 178 12.37 -10.16 22.58
CA LEU A 178 11.11 -10.72 22.10
C LEU A 178 10.97 -10.53 20.59
N GLU A 179 10.57 -11.59 19.90
CA GLU A 179 10.23 -11.56 18.48
C GLU A 179 8.70 -11.58 18.33
N ILE A 180 8.15 -10.54 17.70
CA ILE A 180 6.70 -10.37 17.51
C ILE A 180 6.38 -10.56 16.04
N ASN A 181 5.65 -11.62 15.70
CA ASN A 181 5.30 -11.98 14.32
C ASN A 181 6.53 -12.14 13.40
N GLY A 182 7.66 -12.63 13.93
CA GLY A 182 8.88 -12.76 13.14
C GLY A 182 9.79 -11.51 13.16
N HIS A 183 9.49 -10.52 14.02
CA HIS A 183 10.18 -9.23 14.03
C HIS A 183 10.75 -8.90 15.41
N LYS A 184 12.05 -8.64 15.44
CA LYS A 184 12.70 -8.01 16.58
C LYS A 184 12.37 -6.51 16.62
N PRO A 185 12.18 -5.92 17.81
CA PRO A 185 11.95 -4.49 17.92
C PRO A 185 13.16 -3.68 17.46
N ARG A 186 12.89 -2.52 16.86
CA ARG A 186 13.91 -1.48 16.64
C ARG A 186 14.41 -0.86 17.96
N GLY A 187 13.59 -0.96 18.99
CA GLY A 187 13.84 -0.47 20.34
C GLY A 187 12.56 -0.53 21.17
N VAL A 188 12.60 0.10 22.33
CA VAL A 188 11.49 0.15 23.29
C VAL A 188 11.11 1.60 23.51
N LEU A 189 9.86 1.96 23.21
CA LEU A 189 9.32 3.25 23.60
C LEU A 189 9.03 3.21 25.10
N VAL A 190 9.64 4.11 25.86
CA VAL A 190 9.43 4.27 27.30
C VAL A 190 8.65 5.55 27.52
N GLU A 191 7.59 5.49 28.32
CA GLU A 191 6.75 6.63 28.62
C GLU A 191 6.04 6.51 29.97
N SER A 192 5.61 7.63 30.54
CA SER A 192 4.85 7.63 31.79
C SER A 192 3.50 6.92 31.67
N ARG A 193 3.18 6.08 32.65
CA ARG A 193 1.86 5.45 32.77
C ARG A 193 0.81 6.49 33.14
N GLN A 194 -0.29 6.52 32.38
CA GLN A 194 -1.34 7.52 32.53
C GLN A 194 -2.56 6.96 33.29
N PRO A 195 -3.21 7.75 34.17
CA PRO A 195 -4.45 7.37 34.85
C PRO A 195 -5.66 7.57 33.93
N VAL A 196 -5.88 6.59 33.04
CA VAL A 196 -6.94 6.64 32.02
C VAL A 196 -8.33 6.50 32.66
N ALA A 197 -9.20 7.47 32.38
CA ALA A 197 -10.61 7.44 32.77
C ALA A 197 -11.52 6.94 31.63
N GLN A 198 -11.19 7.29 30.39
CA GLN A 198 -11.91 6.84 29.19
C GLN A 198 -10.96 6.84 27.99
N GLU A 199 -11.14 5.88 27.08
CA GLU A 199 -10.39 5.81 25.82
C GLU A 199 -11.28 6.18 24.63
N TYR A 200 -10.74 7.03 23.76
CA TYR A 200 -11.35 7.44 22.50
C TYR A 200 -10.52 6.91 21.33
N TYR A 201 -11.15 6.77 20.17
CA TYR A 201 -10.47 6.57 18.88
C TYR A 201 -10.47 7.88 18.11
N LEU A 202 -9.36 8.25 17.48
CA LEU A 202 -9.31 9.37 16.55
C LEU A 202 -8.48 8.99 15.32
N GLY A 203 -9.07 9.05 14.14
CA GLY A 203 -8.42 8.66 12.89
C GLY A 203 -8.75 9.54 11.69
N VAL A 204 -7.82 9.61 10.75
CA VAL A 204 -7.98 10.24 9.42
C VAL A 204 -7.51 9.28 8.35
N THR A 205 -8.34 9.10 7.32
CA THR A 205 -8.00 8.32 6.13
C THR A 205 -8.69 8.90 4.89
N TRP A 206 -8.42 8.33 3.73
CA TRP A 206 -9.09 8.68 2.47
C TRP A 206 -10.36 7.85 2.26
N ASP A 207 -11.49 8.52 2.07
CA ASP A 207 -12.69 7.87 1.53
C ASP A 207 -12.60 7.86 0.00
N GLY A 208 -12.35 6.68 -0.57
CA GLY A 208 -12.22 6.49 -2.01
C GLY A 208 -13.52 6.68 -2.81
N ILE A 209 -14.69 6.52 -2.17
CA ILE A 209 -16.00 6.74 -2.80
C ILE A 209 -16.27 8.24 -2.87
N ALA A 210 -16.12 8.94 -1.73
CA ALA A 210 -16.30 10.39 -1.66
C ALA A 210 -15.14 11.17 -2.31
N LYS A 211 -14.01 10.51 -2.57
CA LYS A 211 -12.74 11.10 -3.07
C LYS A 211 -12.24 12.24 -2.18
N ARG A 212 -12.41 12.09 -0.87
CA ARG A 212 -12.14 13.13 0.13
C ARG A 212 -11.57 12.50 1.40
N PRO A 213 -10.73 13.22 2.15
CA PRO A 213 -10.30 12.74 3.44
C PRO A 213 -11.48 12.75 4.41
N VAL A 214 -11.54 11.75 5.27
CA VAL A 214 -12.56 11.57 6.31
C VAL A 214 -11.89 11.51 7.67
N MET A 215 -12.38 12.35 8.59
CA MET A 215 -12.04 12.29 10.01
C MET A 215 -13.06 11.41 10.72
N ILE A 216 -12.59 10.53 11.60
CA ILE A 216 -13.38 9.56 12.36
C ILE A 216 -13.04 9.72 13.84
N LEU A 217 -14.05 9.84 14.69
CA LEU A 217 -13.93 9.90 16.14
C LEU A 217 -14.86 8.84 16.74
N SER A 218 -14.37 8.11 17.74
CA SER A 218 -15.18 7.21 18.59
C SER A 218 -14.96 7.55 20.06
N ASP A 219 -16.02 7.47 20.86
CA ASP A 219 -15.94 7.46 22.33
C ASP A 219 -15.69 6.04 22.90
N MET A 220 -15.57 5.04 22.02
CA MET A 220 -15.08 3.69 22.28
C MET A 220 -13.70 3.50 21.63
N GLY A 221 -12.64 3.84 22.36
CA GLY A 221 -11.23 3.62 21.98
C GLY A 221 -10.63 2.35 22.58
N GLY A 222 -9.38 2.05 22.22
CA GLY A 222 -8.63 0.89 22.72
C GLY A 222 -9.03 -0.45 22.09
N ILE A 223 -10.00 -0.42 21.18
CA ILE A 223 -10.52 -1.55 20.41
C ILE A 223 -10.49 -1.24 18.90
N ASP A 224 -10.81 -2.25 18.10
CA ASP A 224 -10.88 -2.16 16.64
C ASP A 224 -12.04 -1.24 16.21
N VAL A 225 -11.75 -0.17 15.46
CA VAL A 225 -12.77 0.83 15.09
C VAL A 225 -13.74 0.28 14.05
N GLU A 226 -13.31 -0.68 13.23
CA GLU A 226 -14.15 -1.39 12.28
C GLU A 226 -15.22 -2.21 13.01
N GLU A 227 -14.84 -2.87 14.12
CA GLU A 227 -15.80 -3.57 14.98
C GLU A 227 -16.81 -2.60 15.61
N VAL A 228 -16.36 -1.43 16.08
CA VAL A 228 -17.26 -0.39 16.61
C VAL A 228 -18.20 0.11 15.50
N ALA A 229 -17.71 0.36 14.29
CA ALA A 229 -18.52 0.83 13.19
C ALA A 229 -19.62 -0.17 12.77
N GLU A 230 -19.37 -1.48 12.91
CA GLU A 230 -20.35 -2.53 12.60
C GLU A 230 -21.35 -2.74 13.74
N LYS A 231 -20.88 -2.83 14.98
CA LYS A 231 -21.71 -3.23 16.14
C LYS A 231 -22.31 -2.07 16.91
N HIS A 232 -21.63 -0.92 16.89
CA HIS A 232 -21.92 0.27 17.69
C HIS A 232 -21.83 1.56 16.84
N PRO A 233 -22.54 1.66 15.70
CA PRO A 233 -22.40 2.78 14.77
C PRO A 233 -22.72 4.16 15.39
N ASP A 234 -23.57 4.20 16.42
CA ASP A 234 -23.92 5.42 17.14
C ASP A 234 -22.76 6.01 17.96
N HIS A 235 -21.72 5.21 18.21
CA HIS A 235 -20.48 5.61 18.88
C HIS A 235 -19.43 6.15 17.89
N ILE A 236 -19.79 6.32 16.60
CA ILE A 236 -18.88 6.77 15.56
C ILE A 236 -19.36 8.09 14.96
N ALA A 237 -18.55 9.13 15.10
CA ALA A 237 -18.70 10.38 14.38
C ALA A 237 -17.77 10.40 13.17
N LYS A 238 -18.28 10.80 12.00
CA LYS A 238 -17.48 10.96 10.78
C LYS A 238 -17.70 12.32 10.14
N ARG A 239 -16.66 12.89 9.54
CA ARG A 239 -16.76 14.13 8.76
C ARG A 239 -15.72 14.21 7.66
N HIS A 240 -16.17 14.32 6.41
CA HIS A 240 -15.29 14.64 5.30
C HIS A 240 -14.85 16.10 5.33
N PHE A 241 -13.63 16.36 4.89
CA PHE A 241 -13.11 17.72 4.74
C PHE A 241 -12.51 17.98 3.36
N SER A 242 -12.06 19.21 3.15
CA SER A 242 -11.57 19.68 1.85
C SER A 242 -10.06 19.45 1.77
N THR A 243 -9.57 19.12 0.58
CA THR A 243 -8.14 19.13 0.26
C THR A 243 -7.66 20.51 -0.18
N LEU A 244 -8.59 21.43 -0.48
CA LEU A 244 -8.31 22.78 -0.95
C LEU A 244 -8.34 23.82 0.17
N LEU A 245 -9.26 23.64 1.14
CA LEU A 245 -9.46 24.57 2.24
C LEU A 245 -8.89 23.99 3.53
N PRO A 246 -8.22 24.79 4.38
CA PRO A 246 -7.71 24.34 5.66
C PRO A 246 -8.79 23.72 6.55
N PHE A 247 -8.42 22.68 7.30
CA PHE A 247 -9.31 22.09 8.28
C PHE A 247 -9.47 23.04 9.49
N SER A 248 -10.62 23.70 9.56
CA SER A 248 -10.95 24.66 10.62
C SER A 248 -11.29 23.98 11.94
N GLU A 249 -10.98 24.62 13.07
CA GLU A 249 -11.45 24.19 14.39
C GLU A 249 -12.98 24.12 14.51
N TYR A 250 -13.71 24.96 13.77
CA TYR A 250 -15.18 24.89 13.72
C TYR A 250 -15.65 23.51 13.21
N ARG A 251 -15.04 22.99 12.13
CA ARG A 251 -15.34 21.64 11.62
C ARG A 251 -14.94 20.55 12.61
N ALA A 252 -13.85 20.75 13.35
CA ALA A 252 -13.46 19.85 14.43
C ALA A 252 -14.54 19.82 15.53
N LYS A 253 -15.03 20.99 15.98
CA LYS A 253 -16.12 21.12 16.95
C LYS A 253 -17.40 20.42 16.48
N GLN A 254 -17.75 20.57 15.20
CA GLN A 254 -18.93 19.89 14.62
C GLN A 254 -18.80 18.37 14.60
N LEU A 255 -17.60 17.82 14.47
CA LEU A 255 -17.37 16.39 14.60
C LEU A 255 -17.49 15.96 16.06
N VAL A 256 -16.73 16.62 16.94
CA VAL A 256 -16.63 16.27 18.36
C VAL A 256 -17.98 16.37 19.07
N ALA A 257 -18.79 17.39 18.75
CA ALA A 257 -20.10 17.60 19.35
C ALA A 257 -21.12 16.48 19.07
N GLN A 258 -20.82 15.53 18.18
CA GLN A 258 -21.66 14.35 17.95
C GLN A 258 -21.51 13.30 19.07
N LEU A 259 -20.37 13.25 19.75
CA LEU A 259 -20.05 12.23 20.77
C LEU A 259 -19.62 12.81 22.12
N ALA A 260 -19.20 14.08 22.17
CA ALA A 260 -18.75 14.72 23.38
C ALA A 260 -19.47 16.06 23.61
N SER A 261 -19.52 16.49 24.87
CA SER A 261 -20.18 17.72 25.28
C SER A 261 -19.36 18.47 26.34
N GLY A 262 -19.78 19.70 26.67
CA GLY A 262 -19.13 20.49 27.72
C GLY A 262 -17.66 20.82 27.43
N SER A 263 -16.81 20.68 28.44
CA SER A 263 -15.37 20.97 28.36
C SER A 263 -14.61 20.04 27.40
N ASP A 264 -15.08 18.80 27.24
CA ASP A 264 -14.43 17.79 26.40
C ASP A 264 -14.39 18.21 24.94
N VAL A 265 -15.37 19.01 24.49
CA VAL A 265 -15.41 19.52 23.11
C VAL A 265 -14.14 20.29 22.78
N ASN A 266 -13.76 21.25 23.62
CA ASN A 266 -12.58 22.06 23.39
C ASN A 266 -11.28 21.28 23.61
N ALA A 267 -11.29 20.27 24.50
CA ALA A 267 -10.13 19.42 24.73
C ALA A 267 -9.85 18.52 23.52
N LEU A 268 -10.86 17.79 23.01
CA LEU A 268 -10.74 16.91 21.85
C LEU A 268 -10.41 17.67 20.55
N VAL A 269 -10.92 18.89 20.37
CA VAL A 269 -10.59 19.73 19.20
C VAL A 269 -9.08 19.98 19.07
N ARG A 270 -8.35 20.03 20.19
CA ARG A 270 -6.88 20.16 20.21
C ARG A 270 -6.15 18.93 19.68
N PHE A 271 -6.83 17.82 19.44
CA PHE A 271 -6.29 16.61 18.80
C PHE A 271 -6.82 16.46 17.37
N VAL A 272 -8.13 16.65 17.19
CA VAL A 272 -8.81 16.51 15.88
C VAL A 272 -8.24 17.48 14.86
N ALA A 273 -8.08 18.76 15.21
CA ALA A 273 -7.63 19.77 14.25
C ALA A 273 -6.15 19.59 13.84
N PRO A 274 -5.18 19.37 14.76
CA PRO A 274 -3.82 19.02 14.37
C PRO A 274 -3.73 17.74 13.55
N LEU A 275 -4.46 16.67 13.90
CA LEU A 275 -4.36 15.41 13.16
C LEU A 275 -4.79 15.57 11.70
N ALA A 276 -5.85 16.34 11.43
CA ALA A 276 -6.25 16.68 10.05
C ALA A 276 -5.16 17.46 9.29
N ARG A 277 -4.48 18.40 9.97
CA ARG A 277 -3.40 19.18 9.37
C ARG A 277 -2.18 18.33 9.07
N ILE A 278 -1.77 17.48 10.02
CA ILE A 278 -0.67 16.52 9.87
C ILE A 278 -0.93 15.60 8.68
N PHE A 279 -2.15 15.06 8.58
CA PHE A 279 -2.58 14.20 7.47
C PHE A 279 -2.35 14.84 6.10
N MET A 280 -2.83 16.08 5.92
CA MET A 280 -2.68 16.80 4.66
C MET A 280 -1.25 17.28 4.41
N GLN A 281 -0.56 17.76 5.45
CA GLN A 281 0.77 18.37 5.32
C GLN A 281 1.84 17.37 4.90
N TYR A 282 1.74 16.12 5.35
CA TYR A 282 2.79 15.12 5.15
C TYR A 282 2.45 14.07 4.08
N GLY A 283 1.37 14.27 3.31
CA GLY A 283 0.94 13.28 2.31
C GLY A 283 0.64 11.93 2.94
N LEU A 284 -0.15 11.92 4.01
CA LEU A 284 -0.48 10.70 4.74
C LEU A 284 -1.63 9.94 4.07
N THR A 285 -1.59 8.62 4.20
CA THR A 285 -2.69 7.72 3.82
C THR A 285 -3.50 7.30 5.04
N LEU A 286 -2.87 7.27 6.21
CA LEU A 286 -3.49 7.02 7.51
C LEU A 286 -2.80 7.87 8.58
N ALA A 287 -3.60 8.48 9.46
CA ALA A 287 -3.13 9.04 10.71
C ALA A 287 -4.13 8.70 11.82
N GLU A 288 -3.70 7.92 12.80
CA GLU A 288 -4.57 7.36 13.83
C GLU A 288 -3.94 7.52 15.21
N ILE A 289 -4.79 7.82 16.19
CA ILE A 289 -4.51 7.84 17.62
C ILE A 289 -5.50 6.88 18.27
N ASN A 290 -5.03 5.69 18.65
CA ASN A 290 -5.86 4.68 19.29
C ASN A 290 -5.08 3.90 20.36
N PRO A 291 -5.24 4.22 21.67
CA PRO A 291 -6.23 5.14 22.23
C PRO A 291 -5.77 6.60 22.35
N LEU A 292 -6.72 7.51 22.19
CA LEU A 292 -6.68 8.88 22.72
C LEU A 292 -7.33 8.85 24.11
N ALA A 293 -6.56 9.01 25.17
CA ALA A 293 -7.08 8.87 26.53
C ALA A 293 -7.55 10.20 27.10
N LYS A 294 -8.71 10.16 27.75
CA LYS A 294 -9.14 11.13 28.75
C LYS A 294 -8.63 10.68 30.12
N LEU A 295 -7.97 11.58 30.83
CA LEU A 295 -7.42 11.32 32.17
C LEU A 295 -8.44 11.68 33.25
N ALA A 296 -8.18 11.21 34.48
CA ALA A 296 -9.04 11.48 35.64
C ALA A 296 -9.21 12.98 35.96
N ASP A 297 -8.24 13.83 35.57
CA ASP A 297 -8.31 15.29 35.73
C ASP A 297 -9.04 16.00 34.57
N GLY A 298 -9.59 15.24 33.62
CA GLY A 298 -10.29 15.74 32.44
C GLY A 298 -9.38 16.19 31.29
N SER A 299 -8.06 16.13 31.46
CA SER A 299 -7.11 16.36 30.36
C SER A 299 -7.06 15.18 29.40
N PHE A 300 -6.47 15.38 28.22
CA PHE A 300 -6.37 14.36 27.18
C PHE A 300 -4.92 14.16 26.75
N VAL A 301 -4.57 12.93 26.39
CA VAL A 301 -3.23 12.54 25.91
C VAL A 301 -3.32 11.43 24.86
N ALA A 302 -2.52 11.51 23.80
CA ALA A 302 -2.42 10.46 22.79
C ALA A 302 -1.53 9.32 23.29
N LEU A 303 -2.13 8.18 23.65
CA LEU A 303 -1.40 7.05 24.21
C LEU A 303 -0.74 6.19 23.14
N ASP A 304 -1.29 6.11 21.94
CA ASP A 304 -0.69 5.40 20.80
C ASP A 304 -0.86 6.24 19.54
N ALA A 305 -0.05 5.98 18.52
CA ALA A 305 -0.12 6.66 17.25
C ALA A 305 0.37 5.77 16.09
N HIS A 306 -0.46 5.64 15.07
CA HIS A 306 -0.14 4.96 13.82
C HIS A 306 -0.22 5.95 12.67
N VAL A 307 0.86 6.09 11.91
CA VAL A 307 0.91 6.97 10.74
C VAL A 307 1.52 6.22 9.56
N ASP A 308 0.85 6.29 8.41
CA ASP A 308 1.33 5.77 7.12
C ASP A 308 1.41 6.93 6.11
N MET A 309 2.58 7.11 5.48
CA MET A 309 2.84 8.13 4.45
C MET A 309 2.85 7.52 3.04
N GLU A 310 2.33 8.26 2.07
CA GLU A 310 2.38 7.91 0.67
C GLU A 310 3.83 7.81 0.16
N ALA A 311 4.13 6.83 -0.68
CA ALA A 311 5.49 6.57 -1.12
C ALA A 311 6.09 7.77 -1.88
N GLU A 312 5.28 8.40 -2.71
CA GLU A 312 5.61 9.57 -3.52
C GLU A 312 5.88 10.81 -2.65
N ALA A 313 5.25 10.89 -1.47
CA ALA A 313 5.43 11.99 -0.52
C ALA A 313 6.81 11.94 0.18
N ARG A 314 7.49 10.78 0.22
CA ARG A 314 8.81 10.64 0.84
C ARG A 314 9.82 11.65 0.29
N SER A 315 9.81 11.82 -1.04
CA SER A 315 10.72 12.75 -1.73
C SER A 315 10.51 14.21 -1.33
N GLN A 316 9.26 14.59 -1.08
CA GLN A 316 8.86 15.94 -0.68
C GLN A 316 9.22 16.20 0.79
N HIS A 317 9.24 15.15 1.61
CA HIS A 317 9.54 15.21 3.04
C HIS A 317 10.94 14.68 3.41
N ALA A 318 11.88 14.59 2.46
CA ALA A 318 13.22 14.03 2.71
C ALA A 318 13.98 14.70 3.87
N ALA A 319 13.81 16.01 4.09
CA ALA A 319 14.42 16.71 5.23
C ALA A 319 13.88 16.20 6.58
N LEU A 320 12.56 16.06 6.69
CA LEU A 320 11.89 15.51 7.87
C LEU A 320 12.29 14.06 8.10
N LEU A 321 12.32 13.24 7.05
CA LEU A 321 12.70 11.84 7.15
C LEU A 321 14.14 11.66 7.66
N ARG A 322 15.08 12.47 7.15
CA ARG A 322 16.47 12.46 7.65
C ARG A 322 16.56 12.89 9.11
N GLU A 323 15.77 13.88 9.53
CA GLU A 323 15.72 14.32 10.93
C GLU A 323 15.19 13.20 11.85
N LEU A 324 14.23 12.41 11.38
CA LEU A 324 13.71 11.22 12.08
C LEU A 324 14.66 10.01 11.99
N GLY A 325 15.81 10.14 11.31
CA GLY A 325 16.78 9.05 11.12
C GLY A 325 16.29 7.96 10.16
N ILE A 326 15.39 8.29 9.23
CA ILE A 326 14.84 7.38 8.22
C ILE A 326 15.67 7.52 6.95
N GLY A 327 16.33 6.43 6.55
CA GLY A 327 17.18 6.40 5.36
C GLY A 327 16.38 6.37 4.05
N ASP A 328 17.00 6.84 2.97
CA ASP A 328 16.40 6.81 1.62
C ASP A 328 16.10 5.37 1.14
N ASP A 329 16.95 4.42 1.55
CA ASP A 329 16.85 3.00 1.18
C ASP A 329 16.07 2.15 2.19
N GLU A 330 15.52 2.77 3.25
CA GLU A 330 14.84 2.03 4.30
C GLU A 330 13.47 1.53 3.80
N THR A 331 13.32 0.21 3.80
CA THR A 331 12.10 -0.50 3.40
C THR A 331 11.28 -0.77 4.67
N ARG A 332 10.34 0.14 4.98
CA ARG A 332 9.43 0.05 6.15
C ARG A 332 8.29 -0.95 5.92
N MET A 333 8.68 -2.13 5.48
CA MET A 333 7.82 -3.27 5.27
C MET A 333 7.53 -3.96 6.59
N ALA A 334 6.38 -4.65 6.68
CA ALA A 334 6.02 -5.42 7.87
C ALA A 334 7.11 -6.44 8.22
N ARG A 335 7.69 -7.10 7.20
CA ARG A 335 8.84 -7.99 7.35
C ARG A 335 10.07 -7.49 6.59
N PRO A 336 11.28 -7.85 7.03
CA PRO A 336 12.48 -7.66 6.23
C PRO A 336 12.30 -8.31 4.85
N PRO A 337 12.72 -7.63 3.77
CA PRO A 337 12.73 -8.24 2.45
C PRO A 337 13.69 -9.43 2.46
N THR A 338 13.31 -10.51 1.78
CA THR A 338 14.20 -11.67 1.67
C THR A 338 15.34 -11.37 0.69
N LYS A 339 16.40 -12.18 0.71
CA LYS A 339 17.48 -12.07 -0.28
C LYS A 339 16.94 -12.15 -1.71
N PHE A 340 15.97 -13.04 -1.96
CA PHE A 340 15.33 -13.21 -3.26
C PHE A 340 14.67 -11.91 -3.75
N GLU A 341 13.98 -11.21 -2.85
CA GLU A 341 13.30 -9.94 -3.17
C GLU A 341 14.30 -8.80 -3.39
N LEU A 342 15.36 -8.74 -2.59
CA LEU A 342 16.45 -7.77 -2.75
C LEU A 342 17.18 -7.94 -4.10
N ASP A 343 17.48 -9.20 -4.46
CA ASP A 343 18.12 -9.52 -5.74
C ASP A 343 17.19 -9.17 -6.93
N GLY A 344 15.87 -9.41 -6.79
CA GLY A 344 14.87 -8.99 -7.77
C GLY A 344 14.81 -7.47 -7.96
N ALA A 345 14.84 -6.72 -6.85
CA ALA A 345 14.89 -5.25 -6.89
C ALA A 345 16.17 -4.73 -7.57
N ALA A 346 17.32 -5.37 -7.32
CA ALA A 346 18.59 -5.03 -7.96
C ALA A 346 18.56 -5.25 -9.49
N ILE A 347 17.97 -6.36 -9.94
CA ILE A 347 17.77 -6.64 -11.39
C ILE A 347 16.92 -5.55 -12.04
N ASN A 348 15.84 -5.12 -11.38
CA ASN A 348 14.99 -4.06 -11.91
C ASN A 348 15.70 -2.72 -12.00
N ALA A 349 16.51 -2.38 -11.00
CA ALA A 349 17.26 -1.13 -10.94
C ALA A 349 18.41 -1.03 -11.96
N ALA A 350 18.94 -2.16 -12.42
CA ALA A 350 20.10 -2.20 -13.32
C ALA A 350 19.83 -1.62 -14.73
N ASP A 351 18.57 -1.61 -15.18
CA ASP A 351 18.17 -1.11 -16.50
C ASP A 351 16.83 -0.36 -16.35
N HIS A 352 16.70 0.84 -16.89
CA HIS A 352 15.46 1.62 -16.77
C HIS A 352 14.36 1.18 -17.75
N ARG A 353 14.66 0.28 -18.69
CA ARG A 353 13.68 -0.20 -19.68
C ARG A 353 12.77 -1.26 -19.07
N GLY A 354 11.48 -0.94 -19.01
CA GLY A 354 10.44 -1.81 -18.45
C GLY A 354 10.63 -2.11 -16.95
N VAL A 355 9.64 -2.75 -16.37
CA VAL A 355 9.65 -3.24 -14.99
C VAL A 355 9.84 -4.76 -15.02
N ALA A 356 10.71 -5.30 -14.16
CA ALA A 356 10.85 -6.75 -14.00
C ALA A 356 11.37 -7.14 -12.60
N GLY A 357 10.86 -6.51 -11.53
CA GLY A 357 11.36 -6.78 -10.18
C GLY A 357 10.46 -6.38 -9.04
N ASN A 358 9.15 -6.24 -9.26
CA ASN A 358 8.22 -6.38 -8.15
C ASN A 358 8.02 -7.88 -7.93
N VAL A 359 8.94 -8.42 -7.14
CA VAL A 359 9.10 -9.83 -6.84
C VAL A 359 8.79 -10.03 -5.37
N THR A 360 7.93 -10.98 -5.07
CA THR A 360 7.62 -11.39 -3.70
C THR A 360 7.86 -12.88 -3.57
N GLU A 361 8.56 -13.29 -2.53
CA GLU A 361 8.89 -14.70 -2.29
C GLU A 361 7.72 -15.48 -1.70
N PHE A 362 7.50 -16.71 -2.18
CA PHE A 362 6.53 -17.67 -1.66
C PHE A 362 7.16 -19.08 -1.58
N ASP A 363 6.63 -19.97 -0.76
CA ASP A 363 7.22 -21.29 -0.54
C ASP A 363 6.86 -22.35 -1.60
N GLY A 364 6.11 -21.97 -2.63
CA GLY A 364 5.63 -22.90 -3.63
C GLY A 364 6.69 -23.39 -4.63
N THR A 365 6.22 -24.11 -5.65
CA THR A 365 7.07 -24.87 -6.58
C THR A 365 6.99 -24.39 -8.04
N LEU A 366 5.95 -23.63 -8.40
CA LEU A 366 5.78 -23.06 -9.74
C LEU A 366 6.27 -21.61 -9.76
N GLY A 367 7.38 -21.36 -10.42
CA GLY A 367 7.88 -20.00 -10.63
C GLY A 367 6.98 -19.23 -11.60
N LEU A 368 6.66 -17.98 -11.30
CA LEU A 368 5.79 -17.15 -12.14
C LEU A 368 6.56 -15.98 -12.73
N ILE A 369 6.36 -15.73 -14.02
CA ILE A 369 6.73 -14.48 -14.70
C ILE A 369 5.46 -13.96 -15.35
N ILE A 370 4.81 -12.98 -14.72
CA ILE A 370 3.45 -12.56 -15.07
C ILE A 370 3.34 -11.10 -15.47
N GLY A 371 2.30 -10.73 -16.21
CA GLY A 371 2.18 -9.37 -16.77
C GLY A 371 1.61 -8.36 -15.79
N ALA A 372 2.24 -7.18 -15.67
CA ALA A 372 1.91 -6.14 -14.69
C ALA A 372 0.44 -5.67 -14.66
N GLY A 373 0.04 -5.07 -13.54
CA GLY A 373 -1.29 -4.51 -13.32
C GLY A 373 -2.31 -5.56 -12.86
N GLY A 374 -3.60 -5.36 -13.12
CA GLY A 374 -4.64 -6.32 -12.68
C GLY A 374 -4.50 -7.73 -13.29
N GLY A 375 -3.81 -7.86 -14.42
CA GLY A 375 -3.60 -9.14 -15.11
C GLY A 375 -2.69 -10.11 -14.34
N SER A 376 -1.64 -9.63 -13.68
CA SER A 376 -0.75 -10.46 -12.86
C SER A 376 -1.51 -11.01 -11.65
N LEU A 377 -2.23 -10.15 -10.92
CA LEU A 377 -3.06 -10.59 -9.79
C LEU A 377 -4.09 -11.64 -10.23
N THR A 378 -4.78 -11.40 -11.36
CA THR A 378 -5.74 -12.36 -11.92
C THR A 378 -5.08 -13.71 -12.26
N LEU A 379 -3.87 -13.70 -12.84
CA LEU A 379 -3.13 -14.92 -13.16
C LEU A 379 -2.64 -15.66 -11.91
N PHE A 380 -2.16 -14.93 -10.91
CA PHE A 380 -1.74 -15.49 -9.63
C PHE A 380 -2.92 -16.22 -8.96
N ASP A 381 -4.08 -15.56 -8.90
CA ASP A 381 -5.32 -16.14 -8.37
C ASP A 381 -5.82 -17.32 -9.21
N ALA A 382 -5.72 -17.24 -10.54
CA ALA A 382 -6.10 -18.35 -11.42
C ALA A 382 -5.23 -19.59 -11.18
N VAL A 383 -3.91 -19.42 -11.01
CA VAL A 383 -3.00 -20.52 -10.64
C VAL A 383 -3.41 -21.13 -9.30
N ARG A 384 -3.67 -20.30 -8.29
CA ARG A 384 -4.12 -20.75 -6.95
C ARG A 384 -5.47 -21.47 -7.01
N SER A 385 -6.43 -20.94 -7.77
CA SER A 385 -7.76 -21.52 -8.00
C SER A 385 -7.69 -22.91 -8.62
N HIS A 386 -6.72 -23.15 -9.52
CA HIS A 386 -6.47 -24.47 -10.10
C HIS A 386 -5.70 -25.43 -9.17
N GLY A 387 -5.40 -25.01 -7.93
CA GLY A 387 -4.62 -25.78 -6.96
C GLY A 387 -3.11 -25.74 -7.21
N GLY A 388 -2.63 -24.74 -7.96
CA GLY A 388 -1.22 -24.47 -8.14
C GLY A 388 -0.59 -23.83 -6.91
N ASP A 389 0.72 -24.01 -6.78
CA ASP A 389 1.51 -23.51 -5.66
C ASP A 389 2.61 -22.57 -6.16
N PRO A 390 2.35 -21.26 -6.27
CA PRO A 390 3.32 -20.27 -6.73
C PRO A 390 4.55 -20.19 -5.82
N ALA A 391 5.74 -20.26 -6.42
CA ALA A 391 7.01 -20.06 -5.73
C ALA A 391 7.37 -18.57 -5.56
N ASN A 392 6.71 -17.71 -6.31
CA ASN A 392 6.91 -16.27 -6.26
C ASN A 392 5.70 -15.54 -6.87
N TYR A 393 5.52 -14.29 -6.51
CA TYR A 393 4.88 -13.29 -7.37
C TYR A 393 6.01 -12.56 -8.11
N CYS A 394 5.89 -12.38 -9.42
CA CYS A 394 6.85 -11.57 -10.17
C CYS A 394 6.17 -10.97 -11.39
N GLU A 395 6.07 -9.65 -11.40
CA GLU A 395 5.52 -8.92 -12.54
C GLU A 395 6.60 -8.36 -13.46
N ILE A 396 6.33 -8.48 -14.75
CA ILE A 396 7.03 -7.76 -15.81
C ILE A 396 6.07 -6.80 -16.53
N GLY A 397 6.54 -5.59 -16.82
CA GLY A 397 5.74 -4.52 -17.40
C GLY A 397 6.56 -3.60 -18.31
N GLY A 398 5.88 -2.77 -19.11
CA GLY A 398 6.56 -1.96 -20.13
C GLY A 398 7.19 -2.82 -21.22
N ASN A 399 8.44 -2.53 -21.61
CA ASN A 399 9.17 -3.32 -22.60
C ASN A 399 10.57 -3.68 -22.06
N PRO A 400 10.68 -4.69 -21.17
CA PRO A 400 11.94 -5.04 -20.52
C PRO A 400 12.94 -5.60 -21.53
N SER A 401 14.23 -5.41 -21.25
CA SER A 401 15.30 -5.94 -22.08
C SER A 401 15.46 -7.45 -21.92
N VAL A 402 16.00 -8.11 -22.95
CA VAL A 402 16.31 -9.56 -22.93
C VAL A 402 17.18 -9.91 -21.72
N GLY A 403 18.18 -9.08 -21.41
CA GLY A 403 19.09 -9.28 -20.28
C GLY A 403 18.36 -9.20 -18.93
N LYS A 404 17.43 -8.24 -18.79
CA LYS A 404 16.64 -8.09 -17.56
C LYS A 404 15.74 -9.30 -17.33
N VAL A 405 15.02 -9.75 -18.37
CA VAL A 405 14.16 -10.95 -18.29
C VAL A 405 15.00 -12.21 -18.00
N ALA A 406 16.17 -12.36 -18.64
CA ALA A 406 17.06 -13.50 -18.39
C ALA A 406 17.56 -13.54 -16.95
N ALA A 407 17.98 -12.39 -16.39
CA ALA A 407 18.42 -12.31 -15.00
C ALA A 407 17.30 -12.69 -14.03
N LEU A 408 16.07 -12.23 -14.29
CA LEU A 408 14.91 -12.56 -13.49
C LEU A 408 14.57 -14.05 -13.56
N THR A 409 14.63 -14.65 -14.76
CA THR A 409 14.43 -16.10 -14.93
C THR A 409 15.46 -16.90 -14.15
N ARG A 410 16.75 -16.52 -14.18
CA ARG A 410 17.78 -17.19 -13.37
C ARG A 410 17.53 -17.05 -11.87
N LEU A 411 17.10 -15.87 -11.41
CA LEU A 411 16.75 -15.66 -10.00
C LEU A 411 15.63 -16.59 -9.54
N ILE A 412 14.55 -16.69 -10.31
CA ILE A 412 13.41 -17.58 -10.01
C ILE A 412 13.86 -19.05 -10.00
N LEU A 413 14.66 -19.48 -10.98
CA LEU A 413 15.14 -20.85 -11.07
C LEU A 413 16.14 -21.23 -9.98
N ALA A 414 16.90 -20.26 -9.45
CA ALA A 414 17.83 -20.48 -8.35
C ALA A 414 17.12 -20.72 -7.00
N LYS A 415 15.82 -20.39 -6.89
CA LYS A 415 15.06 -20.60 -5.66
C LYS A 415 14.86 -22.10 -5.41
N PRO A 416 15.22 -22.62 -4.21
CA PRO A 416 14.97 -24.01 -3.86
C PRO A 416 13.49 -24.38 -3.98
N GLY A 417 13.22 -25.57 -4.52
CA GLY A 417 11.87 -26.10 -4.72
C GLY A 417 11.20 -25.73 -6.05
N VAL A 418 11.75 -24.78 -6.82
CA VAL A 418 11.17 -24.40 -8.12
C VAL A 418 11.35 -25.51 -9.16
N LYS A 419 10.25 -26.17 -9.51
CA LYS A 419 10.24 -27.27 -10.49
C LYS A 419 10.11 -26.78 -11.92
N LYS A 420 9.24 -25.81 -12.19
CA LYS A 420 9.02 -25.21 -13.53
C LYS A 420 8.70 -23.73 -13.40
N ILE A 421 8.72 -23.02 -14.53
CA ILE A 421 8.28 -21.63 -14.64
C ILE A 421 7.09 -21.50 -15.60
N ALA A 422 6.12 -20.65 -15.28
CA ALA A 422 5.05 -20.26 -16.17
C ALA A 422 5.18 -18.77 -16.53
N VAL A 423 5.15 -18.49 -17.82
CA VAL A 423 5.29 -17.14 -18.36
C VAL A 423 3.95 -16.73 -18.96
N MET A 424 3.22 -15.84 -18.30
CA MET A 424 1.83 -15.56 -18.66
C MET A 424 1.53 -14.06 -18.54
N MET A 425 1.02 -13.44 -19.60
CA MET A 425 0.55 -12.06 -19.57
C MET A 425 -0.80 -11.97 -20.27
N ASN A 426 -1.53 -10.88 -20.04
CA ASN A 426 -2.64 -10.52 -20.92
C ASN A 426 -2.15 -10.11 -22.33
N VAL A 427 -3.05 -9.72 -23.23
CA VAL A 427 -2.69 -9.16 -24.53
C VAL A 427 -1.85 -7.89 -24.34
N VAL A 428 -0.63 -7.89 -24.86
CA VAL A 428 0.33 -6.79 -24.74
C VAL A 428 0.35 -5.91 -25.99
N SER A 429 0.46 -4.59 -25.80
CA SER A 429 0.58 -3.64 -26.91
C SER A 429 2.02 -3.47 -27.36
N ASN A 430 2.90 -2.94 -26.50
CA ASN A 430 4.28 -2.57 -26.87
C ASN A 430 5.34 -3.55 -26.38
N THR A 431 5.01 -4.40 -25.40
CA THR A 431 5.90 -5.45 -24.93
C THR A 431 6.17 -6.41 -26.07
N ARG A 432 7.42 -6.54 -26.48
CA ARG A 432 7.79 -7.45 -27.56
C ARG A 432 7.85 -8.89 -27.06
N VAL A 433 6.95 -9.72 -27.55
CA VAL A 433 6.81 -11.13 -27.15
C VAL A 433 8.09 -11.90 -27.45
N ASP A 434 8.71 -11.66 -28.61
CA ASP A 434 9.95 -12.33 -28.98
C ASP A 434 11.14 -11.93 -28.10
N MET A 435 11.16 -10.69 -27.56
CA MET A 435 12.19 -10.26 -26.62
C MET A 435 12.02 -10.95 -25.26
N VAL A 436 10.78 -11.06 -24.76
CA VAL A 436 10.50 -11.79 -23.52
C VAL A 436 10.83 -13.26 -23.69
N ALA A 437 10.41 -13.89 -24.79
CA ALA A 437 10.73 -15.29 -25.10
C ALA A 437 12.25 -15.54 -25.14
N ARG A 438 13.02 -14.68 -25.82
CA ARG A 438 14.50 -14.74 -25.82
C ARG A 438 15.08 -14.64 -24.41
N GLY A 439 14.56 -13.72 -23.60
CA GLY A 439 15.03 -13.51 -22.23
C GLY A 439 14.80 -14.74 -21.36
N VAL A 440 13.59 -15.29 -21.39
CA VAL A 440 13.24 -16.50 -20.62
C VAL A 440 14.08 -17.69 -21.08
N ILE A 441 14.12 -17.97 -22.38
CA ILE A 441 14.93 -19.09 -22.91
C ILE A 441 16.39 -18.94 -22.53
N LYS A 442 16.95 -17.73 -22.71
CA LYS A 442 18.35 -17.45 -22.33
C LYS A 442 18.57 -17.70 -20.84
N GLY A 443 17.69 -17.23 -19.98
CA GLY A 443 17.79 -17.45 -18.54
C GLY A 443 17.73 -18.94 -18.17
N VAL A 444 16.84 -19.72 -18.79
CA VAL A 444 16.75 -21.17 -18.54
C VAL A 444 18.04 -21.89 -18.98
N VAL A 445 18.53 -21.59 -20.19
CA VAL A 445 19.76 -22.22 -20.74
C VAL A 445 20.99 -21.84 -19.91
N GLU A 446 21.14 -20.58 -19.52
CA GLU A 446 22.26 -20.13 -18.67
C GLU A 446 22.19 -20.71 -17.26
N SER A 447 21.01 -21.14 -16.80
CA SER A 447 20.83 -21.91 -15.56
C SER A 447 21.12 -23.41 -15.74
N GLY A 448 21.52 -23.88 -16.93
CA GLY A 448 21.85 -25.27 -17.19
C GLY A 448 20.64 -26.20 -17.35
N HIS A 449 19.48 -25.64 -17.71
CA HIS A 449 18.24 -26.40 -17.88
C HIS A 449 17.75 -26.39 -19.33
N ASP A 450 16.94 -27.40 -19.68
CA ASP A 450 16.23 -27.43 -20.96
C ASP A 450 14.95 -26.56 -20.92
N PRO A 451 14.74 -25.63 -21.87
CA PRO A 451 13.55 -24.78 -21.89
C PRO A 451 12.23 -25.55 -22.07
N GLY A 452 12.18 -26.60 -22.89
CA GLY A 452 10.98 -27.40 -23.12
C GLY A 452 10.53 -28.16 -21.87
N GLU A 453 11.48 -28.57 -21.03
CA GLU A 453 11.21 -29.17 -19.73
C GLU A 453 10.88 -28.14 -18.65
N LYS A 454 11.62 -27.03 -18.57
CA LYS A 454 11.52 -26.10 -17.44
C LYS A 454 10.41 -25.07 -17.58
N ILE A 455 10.01 -24.72 -18.80
CA ILE A 455 8.90 -23.79 -19.05
C ILE A 455 7.60 -24.59 -19.16
N ALA A 456 6.74 -24.46 -18.14
CA ALA A 456 5.45 -25.15 -18.10
C ALA A 456 4.52 -24.66 -19.24
N ILE A 457 4.48 -23.34 -19.44
CA ILE A 457 3.71 -22.69 -20.51
C ILE A 457 4.24 -21.28 -20.78
N PHE A 458 4.09 -20.83 -22.02
CA PHE A 458 4.32 -19.44 -22.43
C PHE A 458 3.06 -18.86 -23.09
N ARG A 459 2.37 -17.93 -22.42
CA ARG A 459 1.19 -17.24 -22.94
C ARG A 459 1.40 -15.74 -22.88
N ILE A 460 1.86 -15.15 -23.98
CA ILE A 460 1.94 -13.69 -24.14
C ILE A 460 1.48 -13.34 -25.56
N PRO A 461 0.19 -13.06 -25.77
CA PRO A 461 -0.29 -12.59 -27.05
C PRO A 461 0.01 -11.10 -27.25
N GLY A 462 0.35 -10.69 -28.47
CA GLY A 462 0.59 -9.28 -28.81
C GLY A 462 1.70 -9.04 -29.82
N SER A 463 2.43 -7.94 -29.60
CA SER A 463 3.49 -7.45 -30.48
C SER A 463 4.61 -8.48 -30.73
N TRP A 464 4.84 -8.83 -32.00
CA TRP A 464 5.84 -9.84 -32.43
C TRP A 464 5.61 -11.24 -31.82
N GLU A 465 4.35 -11.62 -31.59
CA GLU A 465 4.00 -12.94 -31.04
C GLU A 465 4.44 -14.10 -31.97
N GLN A 466 4.33 -13.92 -33.29
CA GLN A 466 4.70 -14.94 -34.27
C GLN A 466 6.21 -15.26 -34.24
N GLU A 467 7.05 -14.25 -34.11
CA GLU A 467 8.49 -14.40 -33.95
C GLU A 467 8.83 -15.07 -32.62
N GLY A 468 8.11 -14.73 -31.56
CA GLY A 468 8.20 -15.40 -30.26
C GLY A 468 7.84 -16.88 -30.36
N PHE A 469 6.73 -17.22 -31.00
CA PHE A 469 6.27 -18.61 -31.17
C PHE A 469 7.23 -19.45 -32.00
N LYS A 470 7.77 -18.90 -33.10
CA LYS A 470 8.83 -19.56 -33.87
C LYS A 470 10.05 -19.88 -33.02
N LEU A 471 10.44 -18.98 -32.12
CA LEU A 471 11.55 -19.21 -31.20
C LEU A 471 11.21 -20.28 -30.16
N LEU A 472 10.06 -20.17 -29.50
CA LEU A 472 9.60 -21.13 -28.49
C LEU A 472 9.46 -22.55 -29.05
N GLY A 473 8.92 -22.67 -30.26
CA GLY A 473 8.78 -23.96 -30.96
C GLY A 473 10.12 -24.66 -31.23
N LYS A 474 11.20 -23.91 -31.51
CA LYS A 474 12.55 -24.50 -31.67
C LYS A 474 13.09 -25.16 -30.41
N TYR A 475 12.63 -24.73 -29.24
CA TYR A 475 13.02 -25.26 -27.94
C TYR A 475 11.96 -26.17 -27.33
N GLY A 476 10.95 -26.59 -28.10
CA GLY A 476 9.89 -27.49 -27.61
C GLY A 476 9.01 -26.88 -26.51
N VAL A 477 8.99 -25.55 -26.37
CA VAL A 477 8.20 -24.88 -25.33
C VAL A 477 6.75 -24.77 -25.77
N GLU A 478 5.81 -25.22 -24.92
CA GLU A 478 4.38 -25.03 -25.17
C GLU A 478 4.02 -23.55 -25.03
N PHE A 479 3.33 -23.02 -26.05
CA PHE A 479 2.85 -21.64 -26.06
C PHE A 479 1.37 -21.54 -26.43
N CYS A 480 0.75 -20.44 -26.06
CA CYS A 480 -0.65 -20.13 -26.36
C CYS A 480 -0.80 -18.70 -26.85
N ASP A 481 -1.73 -18.49 -27.77
CA ASP A 481 -2.08 -17.17 -28.30
C ASP A 481 -3.28 -16.55 -27.54
N ARG A 482 -3.94 -15.56 -28.16
CA ARG A 482 -5.09 -14.85 -27.58
C ARG A 482 -6.37 -15.68 -27.53
N SER A 483 -6.46 -16.79 -28.25
CA SER A 483 -7.63 -17.67 -28.22
C SER A 483 -7.74 -18.44 -26.90
N VAL A 484 -6.63 -18.58 -26.17
CA VAL A 484 -6.58 -19.19 -24.85
C VAL A 484 -6.67 -18.10 -23.79
N SER A 485 -7.63 -18.23 -22.89
CA SER A 485 -7.81 -17.30 -21.77
C SER A 485 -6.67 -17.43 -20.75
N MET A 486 -6.49 -16.40 -19.92
CA MET A 486 -5.52 -16.45 -18.82
C MET A 486 -5.82 -17.57 -17.83
N TYR A 487 -7.11 -17.82 -17.55
CA TYR A 487 -7.56 -18.88 -16.65
C TYR A 487 -7.19 -20.26 -17.19
N GLU A 488 -7.50 -20.55 -18.46
CA GLU A 488 -7.13 -21.80 -19.10
C GLU A 488 -5.61 -22.01 -19.17
N ALA A 489 -4.85 -20.96 -19.46
CA ALA A 489 -3.38 -21.03 -19.48
C ALA A 489 -2.81 -21.37 -18.09
N ALA A 490 -3.35 -20.77 -17.02
CA ALA A 490 -2.99 -21.10 -15.65
C ALA A 490 -3.31 -22.56 -15.32
N GLY A 491 -4.49 -23.06 -15.71
CA GLY A 491 -4.86 -24.46 -15.53
C GLY A 491 -3.91 -25.44 -16.23
N ARG A 492 -3.50 -25.12 -17.47
CA ARG A 492 -2.48 -25.91 -18.20
C ARG A 492 -1.13 -25.91 -17.50
N ALA A 493 -0.69 -24.75 -17.00
CA ALA A 493 0.56 -24.63 -16.23
C ALA A 493 0.55 -25.54 -15.00
N VAL A 494 -0.53 -25.52 -14.22
CA VAL A 494 -0.70 -26.34 -13.02
C VAL A 494 -0.76 -27.83 -13.37
N ALA A 495 -1.44 -28.21 -14.45
CA ALA A 495 -1.49 -29.60 -14.90
C ALA A 495 -0.10 -30.15 -15.24
N LYS A 496 0.80 -29.32 -15.79
CA LYS A 496 2.20 -29.71 -16.05
C LYS A 496 3.05 -29.90 -14.80
N MET A 497 2.67 -29.30 -13.67
CA MET A 497 3.35 -29.50 -12.39
C MET A 497 3.04 -30.87 -11.78
N LYS A 498 1.83 -31.41 -12.02
CA LYS A 498 1.42 -32.74 -11.53
C LYS A 498 2.10 -33.89 -12.27
N ARG A 499 2.63 -33.63 -13.47
CA ARG A 499 3.32 -34.61 -14.31
C ARG A 499 4.84 -34.61 -14.09
N ALA A 500 5.35 -33.85 -13.12
CA ALA A 500 6.75 -33.47 -12.99
C ALA A 500 7.41 -33.82 -11.64
#